data_AF-A0A9X1MCB7-F1
#
_entry.id   AF-A0A9X1MCB7-F1
#
_cell.length_a   1.000
_cell.length_b   1.000
_cell.length_c   1.000
_cell.angle_alpha   90.00
_cell.angle_beta   90.00
_cell.angle_gamma   90.00
#
_symmetry.space_group_name_H-M   'P 1'
#
loop_
_entity.id
_entity.type
_entity.pdbx_description
1 polymer ?
#
loop_
_entity_poly.entity_id
_entity_poly.type
_entity_poly.pdbx_seq_one_letter_code
_entity_poly.pdbx_strand_id
1 'polypeptide(L)'
;MIAQESRTDKPRGWRPFAVAVAAAALVGSGLAGITATAASAMDIAEPESLATAEPTPLLLQEHDHGSPSSPAAPTPEPTPTPSDTAESSPEASSPAATPAAAPSTTAGTGHDHVSAPDSPYSTAYLERNWKPTKYDTCTAELHASFTALGPDGKIYPTWHPAQVTDPATGELCTFGHEHGTDPRTSNIYGWVVDYLTPEDADGKTGIPFGYASEALMTYGAAHEGMAMRHEDNAGHKIFVANNVQLLDVNRDWVLDTAGAVVTCDFLIKQHQGSWSPDATSNNAHEAIYASRCSDGTEIISTTLSKFGNSNEFHKNCGVNERVGTLGSKLPAGYGGSRLIPDASCVQQHATGTEASLWGMYELWKGENKITDTAGNVLAHFDPWFGIRNPSRYYDAAKSTETSNGISRPVDLAWGNNPAAAFPWTTVKDAAGLDWQDPASPFDGAQRDFYLNQNSVSSLSTGTLFTDPYGTNGQLTEFTGSIRQHLVNGTATAATLATQKFDTAADFGKNNGVHAPN
;
A
#
# COMPACT_ATOMS: atom_id res chain seq x y z
N MET A 1 -40.92 33.45 21.24
CA MET A 1 -41.75 32.53 22.02
C MET A 1 -40.84 31.41 22.51
N ILE A 2 -40.68 31.32 23.84
CA ILE A 2 -40.08 30.24 24.67
C ILE A 2 -38.64 29.83 24.26
N ALA A 3 -37.52 30.28 24.84
CA ALA A 3 -37.07 30.59 26.22
C ALA A 3 -36.94 29.38 27.17
N GLN A 4 -35.68 28.97 27.38
CA GLN A 4 -34.99 28.41 28.56
C GLN A 4 -35.72 27.44 29.52
N GLU A 5 -35.08 26.31 29.84
CA GLU A 5 -34.70 26.02 31.24
C GLU A 5 -33.58 24.98 31.36
N SER A 6 -32.59 25.34 32.18
CA SER A 6 -31.47 24.54 32.65
C SER A 6 -31.87 23.68 33.85
N ARG A 7 -31.37 22.45 33.96
CA ARG A 7 -31.16 21.79 35.27
C ARG A 7 -29.81 21.08 35.34
N THR A 8 -28.97 21.65 36.19
CA THR A 8 -27.86 21.00 36.88
C THR A 8 -28.40 19.99 37.89
N ASP A 9 -27.80 18.80 37.98
CA ASP A 9 -27.48 18.18 39.28
C ASP A 9 -26.43 17.05 39.16
N LYS A 10 -25.66 16.93 40.24
CA LYS A 10 -24.31 16.37 40.42
C LYS A 10 -24.27 14.84 40.70
N PRO A 11 -23.06 14.23 40.89
CA PRO A 11 -22.74 12.87 40.44
C PRO A 11 -23.03 11.76 41.47
N ARG A 12 -23.18 10.52 40.99
CA ARG A 12 -23.22 9.32 41.84
C ARG A 12 -21.80 8.84 42.16
N GLY A 13 -21.57 8.68 43.45
CA GLY A 13 -20.28 8.41 44.06
C GLY A 13 -19.74 7.00 43.88
N TRP A 14 -18.42 6.96 43.90
CA TRP A 14 -17.57 5.81 44.17
C TRP A 14 -17.88 5.17 45.54
N ARG A 15 -17.72 3.84 45.60
CA ARG A 15 -17.52 3.09 46.84
C ARG A 15 -16.20 2.32 46.75
N PRO A 16 -15.32 2.39 47.76
CA PRO A 16 -14.12 1.58 47.84
C PRO A 16 -14.43 0.23 48.51
N PHE A 17 -13.81 -0.84 48.03
CA PHE A 17 -13.65 -2.06 48.81
C PHE A 17 -12.26 -2.04 49.45
N ALA A 18 -12.26 -1.96 50.78
CA ALA A 18 -11.11 -2.25 51.61
C ALA A 18 -11.13 -3.75 51.96
N VAL A 19 -10.03 -4.45 51.73
CA VAL A 19 -9.69 -5.69 52.45
C VAL A 19 -8.28 -5.51 52.99
N ALA A 20 -8.15 -5.65 54.30
CA ALA A 20 -6.94 -5.51 55.06
C ALA A 20 -6.40 -6.89 55.48
N VAL A 21 -5.09 -7.04 55.30
CA VAL A 21 -4.10 -7.68 56.18
C VAL A 21 -4.18 -9.20 56.42
N ALA A 22 -3.13 -9.90 55.99
CA ALA A 22 -2.37 -10.80 56.85
C ALA A 22 -0.88 -10.81 56.44
N ALA A 23 -0.03 -10.39 57.36
CA ALA A 23 1.42 -10.48 57.27
C ALA A 23 1.90 -11.87 57.74
N ALA A 24 2.92 -12.41 57.08
CA ALA A 24 3.81 -13.41 57.66
C ALA A 24 5.22 -13.14 57.17
N ALA A 25 6.06 -12.65 58.08
CA ALA A 25 7.51 -12.59 57.92
C ALA A 25 8.11 -13.95 58.25
N LEU A 26 9.07 -14.41 57.45
CA LEU A 26 10.01 -15.44 57.86
C LEU A 26 11.41 -15.09 57.34
N VAL A 27 12.28 -14.88 58.33
CA VAL A 27 13.72 -14.68 58.25
C VAL A 27 14.38 -16.00 57.84
N GLY A 28 15.38 -15.93 56.95
CA GLY A 28 16.20 -17.09 56.62
C GLY A 28 17.42 -16.71 55.79
N SER A 29 18.49 -16.32 56.46
CA SER A 29 19.85 -16.17 55.92
C SER A 29 20.38 -17.51 55.38
N GLY A 30 21.12 -17.49 54.28
CA GLY A 30 21.84 -18.67 53.80
C GLY A 30 22.76 -18.37 52.60
N LEU A 31 24.03 -18.10 52.90
CA LEU A 31 25.14 -18.21 51.94
C LEU A 31 25.24 -19.66 51.42
N ALA A 32 25.35 -19.83 50.11
CA ALA A 32 26.11 -20.94 49.51
C ALA A 32 26.51 -20.56 48.08
N GLY A 33 27.81 -20.30 47.87
CA GLY A 33 28.38 -20.31 46.53
C GLY A 33 28.54 -21.76 46.07
N ILE A 34 28.13 -22.05 44.82
CA ILE A 34 28.52 -23.27 44.11
C ILE A 34 28.83 -22.90 42.65
N THR A 35 30.08 -23.22 42.33
CA THR A 35 30.78 -23.46 41.06
C THR A 35 29.98 -23.50 39.76
N ALA A 36 30.58 -22.83 38.75
CA ALA A 36 30.39 -23.09 37.34
C ALA A 36 30.73 -24.55 36.99
N THR A 37 29.80 -25.22 36.31
CA THR A 37 30.08 -26.43 35.54
C THR A 37 29.53 -26.24 34.13
N ALA A 38 30.42 -26.33 33.16
CA ALA A 38 30.10 -26.48 31.76
C ALA A 38 29.19 -27.71 31.56
N ALA A 39 28.11 -27.53 30.79
CA ALA A 39 27.28 -28.63 30.32
C ALA A 39 27.40 -28.71 28.80
N SER A 40 27.78 -29.91 28.37
CA SER A 40 27.96 -30.39 27.02
C SER A 40 26.73 -30.22 26.14
N ALA A 41 27.00 -30.16 24.83
CA ALA A 41 26.04 -30.36 23.77
C ALA A 41 25.16 -31.60 24.03
N MET A 42 23.85 -31.39 23.99
CA MET A 42 22.85 -32.45 23.82
C MET A 42 22.12 -32.18 22.51
N ASP A 43 22.21 -33.14 21.59
CA ASP A 43 21.32 -33.32 20.46
C ASP A 43 19.87 -33.30 20.95
N ILE A 44 19.08 -32.33 20.46
CA ILE A 44 17.63 -32.33 20.61
C ILE A 44 17.06 -32.89 19.32
N ALA A 45 16.50 -34.09 19.44
CA ALA A 45 15.66 -34.71 18.44
C ALA A 45 14.42 -33.85 18.15
N GLU A 46 14.04 -33.81 16.88
CA GLU A 46 12.82 -33.17 16.37
C GLU A 46 11.57 -33.68 17.10
N PRO A 47 10.65 -32.81 17.55
CA PRO A 47 9.33 -33.24 17.96
C PRO A 47 8.44 -33.47 16.73
N GLU A 48 7.82 -34.64 16.70
CA GLU A 48 6.84 -35.07 15.73
C GLU A 48 5.69 -34.04 15.58
N SER A 49 5.37 -33.77 14.32
CA SER A 49 4.24 -32.99 13.82
C SER A 49 2.91 -33.48 14.41
N LEU A 50 2.31 -32.68 15.30
CA LEU A 50 0.90 -32.80 15.66
C LEU A 50 0.03 -32.34 14.48
N ALA A 51 -0.57 -33.32 13.80
CA ALA A 51 -1.59 -33.12 12.78
C ALA A 51 -2.79 -32.38 13.37
N THR A 52 -3.03 -31.16 12.89
CA THR A 52 -4.27 -30.43 13.07
C THR A 52 -5.40 -31.09 12.29
N ALA A 53 -6.49 -31.40 12.97
CA ALA A 53 -7.69 -31.98 12.40
C ALA A 53 -8.34 -31.05 11.37
N GLU A 54 -8.53 -31.57 10.16
CA GLU A 54 -9.34 -30.94 9.11
C GLU A 54 -10.84 -30.98 9.48
N PRO A 55 -11.62 -29.94 9.15
CA PRO A 55 -13.07 -30.03 9.19
C PRO A 55 -13.58 -30.80 7.96
N THR A 56 -14.26 -31.91 8.23
CA THR A 56 -15.01 -32.73 7.28
C THR A 56 -15.96 -31.89 6.41
N PRO A 57 -15.89 -31.97 5.07
CA PRO A 57 -16.89 -31.37 4.20
C PRO A 57 -18.18 -32.21 4.23
N LEU A 58 -19.31 -31.51 4.39
CA LEU A 58 -20.66 -32.07 4.27
C LEU A 58 -20.88 -32.58 2.85
N LEU A 59 -20.98 -33.91 2.71
CA LEU A 59 -21.43 -34.61 1.53
C LEU A 59 -22.88 -34.18 1.19
N LEU A 60 -23.05 -33.49 0.06
CA LEU A 60 -24.34 -33.43 -0.64
C LEU A 60 -24.43 -34.66 -1.55
N GLN A 61 -25.41 -35.51 -1.27
CA GLN A 61 -25.73 -36.71 -2.06
C GLN A 61 -26.16 -36.31 -3.47
N GLU A 62 -25.44 -36.83 -4.47
CA GLU A 62 -25.84 -36.81 -5.87
C GLU A 62 -26.98 -37.81 -6.10
N HIS A 63 -28.06 -37.33 -6.71
CA HIS A 63 -29.09 -38.18 -7.30
C HIS A 63 -28.71 -38.48 -8.76
N ASP A 64 -28.44 -39.75 -8.99
CA ASP A 64 -28.17 -40.39 -10.27
C ASP A 64 -29.43 -40.38 -11.17
N HIS A 65 -29.35 -39.69 -12.32
CA HIS A 65 -30.30 -39.85 -13.42
C HIS A 65 -29.58 -39.76 -14.78
N GLY A 66 -29.19 -40.94 -15.28
CA GLY A 66 -29.51 -41.40 -16.64
C GLY A 66 -29.16 -40.48 -17.82
N SER A 67 -28.04 -40.79 -18.47
CA SER A 67 -27.72 -40.37 -19.85
C SER A 67 -28.84 -40.68 -20.86
N PRO A 68 -29.02 -39.81 -21.85
CA PRO A 68 -29.00 -40.30 -23.22
C PRO A 68 -28.00 -39.52 -24.10
N SER A 69 -27.21 -40.31 -24.82
CA SER A 69 -26.31 -39.93 -25.90
C SER A 69 -27.06 -39.38 -27.12
N SER A 70 -26.56 -38.27 -27.69
CA SER A 70 -26.84 -37.82 -29.08
C SER A 70 -25.94 -36.66 -29.52
N PRO A 71 -25.86 -36.35 -30.84
CA PRO A 71 -24.61 -36.42 -31.61
C PRO A 71 -23.86 -35.09 -31.81
N ALA A 72 -22.62 -35.24 -32.30
CA ALA A 72 -21.71 -34.20 -32.71
C ALA A 72 -22.34 -33.14 -33.63
N ALA A 73 -22.10 -31.87 -33.31
CA ALA A 73 -22.40 -30.70 -34.12
C ALA A 73 -21.11 -30.13 -34.75
N PRO A 74 -21.20 -29.45 -35.91
CA PRO A 74 -20.08 -29.24 -36.82
C PRO A 74 -19.22 -28.02 -36.47
N THR A 75 -17.95 -28.10 -36.89
CA THR A 75 -16.93 -27.06 -36.86
C THR A 75 -17.37 -25.77 -37.56
N PRO A 76 -17.24 -24.58 -36.94
CA PRO A 76 -17.38 -23.31 -37.66
C PRO A 76 -16.05 -22.85 -38.29
N GLU A 77 -16.15 -22.32 -39.52
CA GLU A 77 -15.11 -21.61 -40.28
C GLU A 77 -14.68 -20.28 -39.62
N PRO A 78 -13.44 -19.82 -39.87
CA PRO A 78 -12.92 -18.58 -39.30
C PRO A 78 -13.43 -17.34 -40.06
N THR A 79 -13.79 -16.30 -39.32
CA THR A 79 -14.17 -14.95 -39.81
C THR A 79 -13.18 -13.93 -39.21
N PRO A 80 -12.83 -12.82 -39.91
CA PRO A 80 -11.46 -12.30 -39.94
C PRO A 80 -11.09 -11.36 -38.79
N THR A 81 -9.79 -11.36 -38.52
CA THR A 81 -9.02 -10.53 -37.59
C THR A 81 -9.21 -9.01 -37.83
N PRO A 82 -9.50 -8.20 -36.80
CA PRO A 82 -9.27 -6.76 -36.84
C PRO A 82 -7.81 -6.42 -36.49
N SER A 83 -7.22 -5.55 -37.31
CA SER A 83 -5.83 -5.09 -37.26
C SER A 83 -5.38 -4.52 -35.92
N ASP A 84 -4.24 -5.03 -35.44
CA ASP A 84 -3.40 -4.42 -34.42
C ASP A 84 -2.90 -3.05 -34.88
N THR A 85 -3.18 -2.01 -34.07
CA THR A 85 -2.42 -0.75 -34.12
C THR A 85 -1.64 -0.66 -32.82
N ALA A 86 -0.35 -0.97 -32.90
CA ALA A 86 0.60 -0.77 -31.82
C ALA A 86 0.74 0.73 -31.52
N GLU A 87 0.40 1.12 -30.30
CA GLU A 87 0.54 2.49 -29.80
C GLU A 87 2.03 2.80 -29.57
N SER A 88 2.61 3.55 -30.50
CA SER A 88 3.93 4.17 -30.37
C SER A 88 3.75 5.56 -29.75
N SER A 89 4.46 5.80 -28.65
CA SER A 89 4.62 7.14 -28.07
C SER A 89 5.18 8.10 -29.13
N PRO A 90 4.53 9.25 -29.43
CA PRO A 90 5.07 10.21 -30.37
C PRO A 90 6.17 11.06 -29.71
N GLU A 91 7.28 11.22 -30.43
CA GLU A 91 8.37 12.17 -30.14
C GLU A 91 7.83 13.61 -30.05
N ALA A 92 8.11 14.28 -28.94
CA ALA A 92 7.77 15.67 -28.73
C ALA A 92 8.71 16.60 -29.53
N SER A 93 8.15 17.30 -30.51
CA SER A 93 8.78 18.45 -31.16
C SER A 93 8.65 19.68 -30.27
N SER A 94 9.78 20.26 -29.88
CA SER A 94 9.86 21.47 -29.04
C SER A 94 9.59 22.74 -29.84
N PRO A 95 8.63 23.61 -29.45
CA PRO A 95 8.57 24.98 -29.94
C PRO A 95 9.27 25.94 -28.98
N ALA A 96 10.13 26.78 -29.56
CA ALA A 96 10.90 27.82 -28.87
C ALA A 96 9.98 28.88 -28.21
N ALA A 97 10.21 29.15 -26.93
CA ALA A 97 9.54 30.22 -26.19
C ALA A 97 10.18 31.60 -26.51
N THR A 98 9.32 32.58 -26.77
CA THR A 98 9.67 34.01 -26.88
C THR A 98 9.62 34.65 -25.48
N PRO A 99 10.59 35.47 -25.07
CA PRO A 99 10.62 36.05 -23.73
C PRO A 99 9.71 37.29 -23.64
N ALA A 100 8.83 37.33 -22.64
CA ALA A 100 8.06 38.53 -22.27
C ALA A 100 8.46 39.01 -20.85
N ALA A 101 8.40 40.34 -20.69
CA ALA A 101 9.22 41.14 -19.80
C ALA A 101 8.83 41.16 -18.31
N ALA A 102 9.82 41.46 -17.48
CA ALA A 102 9.71 41.73 -16.05
C ALA A 102 9.08 43.09 -15.73
N PRO A 103 8.42 43.23 -14.57
CA PRO A 103 8.32 44.50 -13.86
C PRO A 103 9.21 44.50 -12.61
N SER A 104 9.96 45.59 -12.45
CA SER A 104 10.77 45.92 -11.27
C SER A 104 9.98 46.75 -10.25
N THR A 105 10.59 46.85 -9.05
CA THR A 105 10.39 47.79 -7.92
C THR A 105 9.47 47.25 -6.80
N THR A 106 9.78 47.33 -5.50
CA THR A 106 10.69 48.22 -4.74
C THR A 106 11.18 47.54 -3.45
N ALA A 107 12.40 47.88 -3.03
CA ALA A 107 13.10 47.39 -1.85
C ALA A 107 12.45 47.80 -0.51
N GLY A 108 12.41 46.84 0.42
CA GLY A 108 12.27 47.04 1.86
C GLY A 108 13.40 46.29 2.57
N THR A 109 14.16 47.00 3.39
CA THR A 109 15.30 46.50 4.18
C THR A 109 14.85 45.55 5.28
N GLY A 110 15.39 44.32 5.33
CA GLY A 110 15.22 43.44 6.49
C GLY A 110 15.68 42.01 6.24
N HIS A 111 16.78 41.62 6.88
CA HIS A 111 17.39 40.30 6.95
C HIS A 111 17.94 39.75 5.62
N ASP A 112 19.27 39.76 5.51
CA ASP A 112 20.02 38.86 4.62
C ASP A 112 19.76 37.41 5.07
N HIS A 113 18.59 36.87 4.73
CA HIS A 113 18.48 35.45 4.47
C HIS A 113 19.35 35.23 3.24
N VAL A 114 20.56 34.72 3.46
CA VAL A 114 21.29 34.03 2.40
C VAL A 114 20.29 33.02 1.84
N SER A 115 19.75 33.30 0.66
CA SER A 115 18.80 32.41 0.00
C SER A 115 19.50 31.06 -0.10
N ALA A 116 19.01 30.08 0.65
CA ALA A 116 19.45 28.71 0.47
C ALA A 116 19.33 28.39 -1.03
N PRO A 117 20.30 27.67 -1.63
CA PRO A 117 20.17 27.26 -3.02
C PRO A 117 18.81 26.56 -3.19
N ASP A 118 18.08 26.91 -4.26
CA ASP A 118 16.78 26.30 -4.55
C ASP A 118 16.92 24.78 -4.51
N SER A 119 16.11 24.12 -3.68
CA SER A 119 16.09 22.66 -3.55
C SER A 119 15.88 22.01 -4.93
N PRO A 120 16.74 21.07 -5.36
CA PRO A 120 16.59 20.42 -6.65
C PRO A 120 15.32 19.55 -6.71
N TYR A 121 14.76 19.36 -7.91
CA TYR A 121 13.63 18.45 -8.11
C TYR A 121 14.09 17.00 -8.22
N SER A 122 13.28 16.06 -7.70
CA SER A 122 13.50 14.62 -7.87
C SER A 122 13.11 14.14 -9.27
N THR A 123 13.56 12.95 -9.65
CA THR A 123 13.12 12.30 -10.91
C THR A 123 11.62 12.00 -10.88
N ALA A 124 11.06 11.69 -9.71
CA ALA A 124 9.63 11.50 -9.54
C ALA A 124 8.85 12.77 -9.93
N TYR A 125 9.34 13.95 -9.54
CA TYR A 125 8.74 15.23 -9.91
C TYR A 125 8.91 15.54 -11.40
N LEU A 126 10.11 15.34 -11.95
CA LEU A 126 10.44 15.78 -13.31
C LEU A 126 9.86 14.86 -14.39
N GLU A 127 9.86 13.54 -14.15
CA GLU A 127 9.59 12.54 -15.19
C GLU A 127 8.32 11.73 -14.94
N ARG A 128 7.86 11.66 -13.69
CA ARG A 128 6.77 10.76 -13.28
C ARG A 128 5.55 11.48 -12.72
N ASN A 129 5.58 12.81 -12.69
CA ASN A 129 4.44 13.56 -12.22
C ASN A 129 3.24 13.43 -13.18
N TRP A 130 2.05 13.65 -12.63
CA TRP A 130 0.80 13.49 -13.38
C TRP A 130 0.71 14.48 -14.54
N LYS A 131 -0.02 14.06 -15.58
CA LYS A 131 -0.39 14.89 -16.72
C LYS A 131 -1.89 14.77 -16.96
N PRO A 132 -2.60 15.89 -17.19
CA PRO A 132 -4.03 15.86 -17.49
C PRO A 132 -4.35 15.01 -18.72
N THR A 133 -5.42 14.25 -18.60
CA THR A 133 -6.12 13.56 -19.68
C THR A 133 -7.24 14.45 -20.24
N LYS A 134 -8.02 13.93 -21.19
CA LYS A 134 -9.19 14.62 -21.76
C LYS A 134 -10.36 14.78 -20.77
N TYR A 135 -10.35 14.05 -19.66
CA TYR A 135 -11.42 14.05 -18.66
C TYR A 135 -11.09 14.95 -17.46
N ASP A 136 -9.83 15.34 -17.33
CA ASP A 136 -9.32 16.15 -16.23
C ASP A 136 -9.60 17.63 -16.48
N THR A 137 -9.90 18.35 -15.40
CA THR A 137 -10.23 19.77 -15.46
C THR A 137 -9.23 20.65 -14.74
N CYS A 138 -8.39 20.10 -13.88
CA CYS A 138 -7.27 20.82 -13.28
C CYS A 138 -6.07 20.89 -14.25
N THR A 139 -5.23 21.91 -14.10
CA THR A 139 -3.99 22.05 -14.88
C THR A 139 -2.84 21.21 -14.30
N ALA A 140 -1.87 20.88 -15.16
CA ALA A 140 -0.65 20.19 -14.73
C ALA A 140 0.16 21.04 -13.72
N GLU A 141 0.17 22.36 -13.88
CA GLU A 141 0.87 23.29 -13.00
C GLU A 141 0.25 23.33 -11.60
N LEU A 142 -1.08 23.27 -11.51
CA LEU A 142 -1.78 23.20 -10.23
C LEU A 142 -1.48 21.89 -9.51
N HIS A 143 -1.46 20.76 -10.22
CA HIS A 143 -1.05 19.47 -9.65
C HIS A 143 0.40 19.50 -9.17
N ALA A 144 1.32 20.02 -9.99
CA ALA A 144 2.74 20.13 -9.67
C ALA A 144 3.07 21.12 -8.53
N SER A 145 2.08 21.86 -8.02
CA SER A 145 2.23 22.69 -6.83
C SER A 145 2.17 21.90 -5.52
N PHE A 146 1.60 20.68 -5.54
CA PHE A 146 1.56 19.78 -4.40
C PHE A 146 2.90 19.06 -4.24
N THR A 147 3.76 19.65 -3.41
CA THR A 147 5.13 19.16 -3.21
C THR A 147 5.51 18.99 -1.75
N ALA A 148 6.43 18.06 -1.48
CA ALA A 148 7.11 17.90 -0.20
C ALA A 148 8.63 17.90 -0.42
N LEU A 149 9.39 18.40 0.56
CA LEU A 149 10.83 18.22 0.60
C LEU A 149 11.15 16.85 1.22
N GLY A 150 11.89 16.02 0.50
CA GLY A 150 12.35 14.73 0.99
C GLY A 150 13.61 14.84 1.86
N PRO A 151 14.01 13.76 2.57
CA PRO A 151 15.16 13.78 3.46
C PRO A 151 16.50 14.10 2.78
N ASP A 152 16.58 13.91 1.47
CA ASP A 152 17.75 14.21 0.63
C ASP A 152 17.77 15.67 0.12
N GLY A 153 16.83 16.51 0.59
CA GLY A 153 16.73 17.91 0.21
C GLY A 153 16.14 18.13 -1.19
N LYS A 154 15.59 17.10 -1.84
CA LYS A 154 14.89 17.24 -3.13
C LYS A 154 13.40 17.50 -2.97
N ILE A 155 12.82 18.15 -3.98
CA ILE A 155 11.38 18.38 -4.09
C ILE A 155 10.73 17.16 -4.76
N TYR A 156 9.73 16.57 -4.11
CA TYR A 156 8.93 15.44 -4.59
C TYR A 156 7.45 15.83 -4.75
N PRO A 157 6.69 15.15 -5.62
CA PRO A 157 5.23 15.15 -5.52
C PRO A 157 4.80 14.66 -4.13
N THR A 158 3.62 15.10 -3.69
CA THR A 158 3.02 14.63 -2.43
C THR A 158 1.51 14.50 -2.56
N TRP A 159 0.85 14.13 -1.46
CA TRP A 159 -0.59 13.95 -1.41
C TRP A 159 -1.34 15.25 -1.75
N HIS A 160 -2.42 15.10 -2.49
CA HIS A 160 -3.44 16.12 -2.72
C HIS A 160 -4.83 15.47 -2.72
N PRO A 161 -5.90 16.23 -2.47
CA PRO A 161 -7.25 15.72 -2.69
C PRO A 161 -7.52 15.53 -4.18
N ALA A 162 -8.40 14.60 -4.56
CA ALA A 162 -8.74 14.34 -5.96
C ALA A 162 -9.33 15.58 -6.69
N GLN A 163 -9.99 16.46 -5.93
CA GLN A 163 -10.53 17.73 -6.41
C GLN A 163 -10.03 18.90 -5.56
N VAL A 164 -9.84 20.03 -6.22
CA VAL A 164 -9.46 21.29 -5.60
C VAL A 164 -10.22 22.44 -6.24
N THR A 165 -10.38 23.53 -5.50
CA THR A 165 -10.76 24.81 -6.11
C THR A 165 -9.52 25.39 -6.76
N ASP A 166 -9.54 25.54 -8.09
CA ASP A 166 -8.44 26.19 -8.81
C ASP A 166 -8.37 27.66 -8.38
N PRO A 167 -7.25 28.12 -7.78
CA PRO A 167 -7.13 29.49 -7.30
C PRO A 167 -7.17 30.54 -8.42
N ALA A 168 -6.88 30.17 -9.67
CA ALA A 168 -6.91 31.09 -10.80
C ALA A 168 -8.33 31.37 -11.30
N THR A 169 -9.20 30.36 -11.27
CA THR A 169 -10.58 30.44 -11.80
C THR A 169 -11.64 30.54 -10.71
N GLY A 170 -11.36 30.05 -9.50
CA GLY A 170 -12.32 29.89 -8.42
C GLY A 170 -13.28 28.71 -8.61
N GLU A 171 -13.09 27.89 -9.64
CA GLU A 171 -13.94 26.75 -9.96
C GLU A 171 -13.39 25.45 -9.35
N LEU A 172 -14.29 24.51 -9.03
CA LEU A 172 -13.89 23.18 -8.61
C LEU A 172 -13.40 22.41 -9.84
N CYS A 173 -12.17 21.88 -9.77
CA CYS A 173 -11.58 21.04 -10.80
C CYS A 173 -11.18 19.67 -10.22
N THR A 174 -10.97 18.68 -11.09
CA THR A 174 -10.48 17.34 -10.73
C THR A 174 -9.16 17.02 -11.41
N PHE A 175 -8.31 16.27 -10.72
CA PHE A 175 -7.08 15.67 -11.26
C PHE A 175 -7.32 14.26 -11.84
N GLY A 176 -8.54 13.72 -11.75
CA GLY A 176 -8.88 12.41 -12.29
C GLY A 176 -8.33 11.22 -11.52
N HIS A 177 -7.59 11.44 -10.44
CA HIS A 177 -7.03 10.39 -9.59
C HIS A 177 -7.07 10.78 -8.11
N GLU A 178 -6.93 9.78 -7.24
CA GLU A 178 -6.92 9.92 -5.79
C GLU A 178 -5.62 9.40 -5.18
N HIS A 179 -5.27 9.87 -3.98
CA HIS A 179 -4.12 9.41 -3.22
C HIS A 179 -4.52 8.81 -1.87
N GLY A 180 -5.74 8.28 -1.75
CA GLY A 180 -6.29 7.70 -0.53
C GLY A 180 -6.66 8.75 0.51
N THR A 181 -6.52 8.37 1.78
CA THR A 181 -6.89 9.20 2.94
C THR A 181 -5.98 10.41 3.08
N ASP A 182 -6.54 11.55 3.50
CA ASP A 182 -5.73 12.72 3.86
C ASP A 182 -4.77 12.37 5.00
N PRO A 183 -3.43 12.41 4.80
CA PRO A 183 -2.47 11.97 5.80
C PRO A 183 -2.53 12.81 7.08
N ARG A 184 -3.03 14.05 7.01
CA ARG A 184 -3.18 14.95 8.16
C ARG A 184 -4.21 14.46 9.18
N THR A 185 -5.04 13.48 8.80
CA THR A 185 -5.98 12.83 9.72
C THR A 185 -5.32 11.79 10.63
N SER A 186 -4.06 11.43 10.38
CA SER A 186 -3.30 10.53 11.26
C SER A 186 -2.84 11.25 12.52
N ASN A 187 -2.97 10.60 13.68
CA ASN A 187 -2.44 11.08 14.96
C ASN A 187 -0.91 11.24 14.95
N ILE A 188 -0.23 10.51 14.06
CA ILE A 188 1.22 10.49 13.96
C ILE A 188 1.76 11.25 12.75
N TYR A 189 0.90 11.99 12.03
CA TYR A 189 1.30 12.73 10.83
C TYR A 189 2.49 13.67 11.05
N GLY A 190 2.42 14.52 12.10
CA GLY A 190 3.50 15.45 12.41
C GLY A 190 4.83 14.74 12.67
N TRP A 191 4.80 13.68 13.48
CA TRP A 191 6.00 12.86 13.77
C TRP A 191 6.62 12.24 12.51
N VAL A 192 5.80 11.75 11.59
CA VAL A 192 6.28 11.16 10.32
C VAL A 192 6.84 12.25 9.40
N VAL A 193 6.14 13.38 9.27
CA VAL A 193 6.58 14.49 8.42
C VAL A 193 7.87 15.11 8.94
N ASP A 194 8.00 15.33 10.24
CA ASP A 194 9.23 15.82 10.88
C ASP A 194 10.41 14.87 10.61
N TYR A 195 10.16 13.56 10.59
CA TYR A 195 11.17 12.57 10.26
C TYR A 195 11.52 12.53 8.76
N LEU A 196 10.59 12.82 7.87
CA LEU A 196 10.81 12.77 6.41
C LEU A 196 11.29 14.10 5.83
N THR A 197 11.33 15.15 6.64
CA THR A 197 11.70 16.49 6.22
C THR A 197 13.09 16.84 6.80
N PRO A 198 14.00 17.44 6.01
CA PRO A 198 15.24 18.00 6.53
C PRO A 198 14.97 19.02 7.65
N GLU A 199 15.84 19.09 8.66
CA GLU A 199 15.67 19.98 9.82
C GLU A 199 15.62 21.48 9.44
N ASP A 200 16.20 21.85 8.29
CA ASP A 200 16.30 23.21 7.77
C ASP A 200 15.23 23.55 6.72
N ALA A 201 14.22 22.69 6.52
CA ALA A 201 13.18 22.91 5.51
C ALA A 201 12.23 24.08 5.85
N ASP A 202 12.01 24.97 4.89
CA ASP A 202 11.05 26.08 5.01
C ASP A 202 9.67 25.70 4.46
N GLY A 203 8.82 25.13 5.33
CA GLY A 203 7.38 24.97 5.09
C GLY A 203 6.93 23.96 4.03
N LYS A 204 7.83 23.41 3.21
CA LYS A 204 7.54 22.33 2.23
C LYS A 204 7.55 20.96 2.89
N THR A 205 6.56 20.70 3.73
CA THR A 205 6.48 19.47 4.53
C THR A 205 5.38 18.54 4.03
N GLY A 206 5.62 17.23 4.06
CA GLY A 206 4.66 16.24 3.59
C GLY A 206 5.26 14.85 3.46
N ILE A 207 4.54 13.95 2.78
CA ILE A 207 5.02 12.60 2.50
C ILE A 207 5.57 12.58 1.07
N PRO A 208 6.89 12.42 0.86
CA PRO A 208 7.47 12.47 -0.48
C PRO A 208 7.14 11.21 -1.27
N PHE A 209 6.61 11.39 -2.48
CA PHE A 209 6.29 10.29 -3.40
C PHE A 209 7.47 10.04 -4.35
N GLY A 210 8.03 8.83 -4.32
CA GLY A 210 9.15 8.41 -5.17
C GLY A 210 10.52 8.46 -4.48
N TYR A 211 10.58 8.70 -3.18
CA TYR A 211 11.84 8.81 -2.44
C TYR A 211 12.67 7.51 -2.41
N ALA A 212 12.05 6.35 -2.21
CA ALA A 212 12.77 5.07 -2.25
C ALA A 212 13.26 4.75 -3.66
N SER A 213 12.50 5.13 -4.69
CA SER A 213 12.91 5.02 -6.08
C SER A 213 14.13 5.90 -6.37
N GLU A 214 14.16 7.14 -5.87
CA GLU A 214 15.31 8.03 -6.01
C GLU A 214 16.57 7.49 -5.29
N ALA A 215 16.39 6.96 -4.07
CA ALA A 215 17.45 6.30 -3.33
C ALA A 215 17.98 5.07 -4.09
N LEU A 216 17.09 4.28 -4.71
CA LEU A 216 17.47 3.15 -5.56
C LEU A 216 18.30 3.57 -6.76
N MET A 217 18.02 4.72 -7.38
CA MET A 217 18.87 5.22 -8.45
C MET A 217 20.29 5.47 -7.98
N THR A 218 20.41 6.14 -6.83
CA THR A 218 21.71 6.47 -6.23
C THR A 218 22.45 5.20 -5.80
N TYR A 219 21.74 4.25 -5.19
CA TYR A 219 22.29 2.96 -4.78
C TYR A 219 22.73 2.12 -5.98
N GLY A 220 21.89 2.02 -7.02
CA GLY A 220 22.15 1.25 -8.23
C GLY A 220 23.31 1.80 -9.07
N ALA A 221 23.54 3.12 -9.05
CA ALA A 221 24.73 3.71 -9.67
C ALA A 221 26.05 3.23 -9.01
N ALA A 222 25.99 2.79 -7.75
CA ALA A 222 27.13 2.24 -7.01
C ALA A 222 27.16 0.69 -7.00
N HIS A 223 26.12 0.01 -7.47
CA HIS A 223 25.97 -1.45 -7.39
C HIS A 223 25.50 -2.02 -8.74
N GLU A 224 26.40 -2.72 -9.44
CA GLU A 224 26.10 -3.31 -10.74
C GLU A 224 24.93 -4.30 -10.71
N GLY A 225 24.13 -4.32 -11.77
CA GLY A 225 23.04 -5.29 -11.95
C GLY A 225 21.73 -4.95 -11.23
N MET A 226 21.67 -3.83 -10.50
CA MET A 226 20.45 -3.39 -9.83
C MET A 226 19.42 -2.89 -10.85
N ALA A 227 18.23 -3.48 -10.81
CA ALA A 227 17.10 -3.02 -11.61
C ALA A 227 16.57 -1.71 -11.03
N MET A 228 16.42 -0.70 -11.89
CA MET A 228 15.83 0.58 -11.53
C MET A 228 14.31 0.46 -11.42
N ARG A 229 13.72 1.22 -10.50
CA ARG A 229 12.28 1.26 -10.31
C ARG A 229 11.83 2.71 -10.23
N HIS A 230 10.88 3.07 -11.07
CA HIS A 230 10.15 4.33 -10.99
C HIS A 230 8.66 4.02 -11.06
N GLU A 231 7.89 4.78 -10.31
CA GLU A 231 6.46 4.59 -10.13
C GLU A 231 5.69 5.75 -10.74
N ASP A 232 4.46 5.50 -11.21
CA ASP A 232 3.60 6.57 -11.67
C ASP A 232 2.96 7.30 -10.49
N ASN A 233 2.70 8.60 -10.67
CA ASN A 233 2.17 9.44 -9.61
C ASN A 233 0.82 8.91 -9.07
N ALA A 234 -0.12 8.60 -9.97
CA ALA A 234 -1.48 8.20 -9.61
C ALA A 234 -1.50 6.96 -8.70
N GLY A 235 -0.57 6.03 -8.87
CA GLY A 235 -0.50 4.82 -8.04
C GLY A 235 -0.19 5.08 -6.56
N HIS A 236 0.29 6.24 -6.12
CA HIS A 236 0.63 6.49 -4.71
C HIS A 236 -0.62 6.69 -3.84
N LYS A 237 -0.85 5.83 -2.84
CA LYS A 237 -2.01 5.88 -1.93
C LYS A 237 -1.58 6.02 -0.47
N ILE A 238 -2.38 6.74 0.30
CA ILE A 238 -2.23 6.91 1.75
C ILE A 238 -3.35 6.14 2.46
N PHE A 239 -2.95 5.41 3.51
CA PHE A 239 -3.82 4.68 4.42
C PHE A 239 -3.55 5.12 5.85
N VAL A 240 -4.62 5.31 6.63
CA VAL A 240 -4.55 5.79 8.01
C VAL A 240 -5.46 4.93 8.89
N ALA A 241 -4.93 4.45 10.01
CA ALA A 241 -5.74 3.87 11.09
C ALA A 241 -5.23 4.37 12.44
N ASN A 242 -6.08 5.06 13.18
CA ASN A 242 -5.74 5.61 14.50
C ASN A 242 -6.31 4.74 15.62
N ASN A 243 -5.59 4.66 16.74
CA ASN A 243 -5.99 3.96 17.96
C ASN A 243 -6.41 2.50 17.75
N VAL A 244 -5.74 1.77 16.86
CA VAL A 244 -6.02 0.36 16.56
C VAL A 244 -5.65 -0.48 17.78
N GLN A 245 -6.64 -1.14 18.38
CA GLN A 245 -6.40 -2.13 19.41
C GLN A 245 -5.82 -3.40 18.77
N LEU A 246 -4.66 -3.84 19.23
CA LEU A 246 -4.01 -5.01 18.65
C LEU A 246 -4.66 -6.30 19.13
N LEU A 247 -4.84 -7.21 18.19
CA LEU A 247 -5.32 -8.57 18.42
C LEU A 247 -4.19 -9.56 18.12
N ASP A 248 -4.01 -10.56 18.97
CA ASP A 248 -3.14 -11.69 18.68
C ASP A 248 -3.79 -12.67 17.69
N VAL A 249 -3.07 -13.70 17.26
CA VAL A 249 -3.56 -14.73 16.33
C VAL A 249 -4.83 -15.47 16.82
N ASN A 250 -5.07 -15.53 18.13
CA ASN A 250 -6.27 -16.13 18.73
C ASN A 250 -7.43 -15.14 18.82
N ARG A 251 -7.21 -13.88 18.41
CA ARG A 251 -8.13 -12.74 18.52
C ARG A 251 -8.39 -12.30 19.96
N ASP A 252 -7.42 -12.54 20.84
CA ASP A 252 -7.37 -11.93 22.17
C ASP A 252 -6.64 -10.58 22.10
N TRP A 253 -6.92 -9.70 23.06
CA TRP A 253 -6.22 -8.42 23.14
C TRP A 253 -4.74 -8.62 23.46
N VAL A 254 -3.87 -7.94 22.71
CA VAL A 254 -2.46 -7.82 23.08
C VAL A 254 -2.37 -6.84 24.25
N LEU A 255 -1.74 -7.27 25.34
CA LEU A 255 -1.59 -6.48 26.56
C LEU A 255 -0.13 -6.06 26.76
N ASP A 256 0.08 -4.85 27.28
CA ASP A 256 1.39 -4.40 27.73
C ASP A 256 1.78 -5.01 29.09
N THR A 257 2.97 -4.65 29.58
CA THR A 257 3.47 -5.14 30.88
C THR A 257 2.65 -4.70 32.09
N ALA A 258 1.81 -3.68 31.95
CA ALA A 258 0.86 -3.22 32.97
C ALA A 258 -0.53 -3.86 32.82
N GLY A 259 -0.75 -4.69 31.79
CA GLY A 259 -2.02 -5.36 31.50
C GLY A 259 -3.02 -4.48 30.74
N ALA A 260 -2.60 -3.34 30.19
CA ALA A 260 -3.44 -2.49 29.34
C ALA A 260 -3.40 -2.95 27.89
N VAL A 261 -4.51 -2.77 27.16
CA VAL A 261 -4.58 -3.12 25.72
C VAL A 261 -3.63 -2.24 24.93
N VAL A 262 -2.76 -2.86 24.13
CA VAL A 262 -1.86 -2.14 23.22
C VAL A 262 -2.67 -1.51 22.10
N THR A 263 -2.49 -0.21 21.92
CA THR A 263 -3.08 0.56 20.83
C THR A 263 -1.99 1.13 19.95
N CYS A 264 -2.20 1.14 18.64
CA CYS A 264 -1.25 1.70 17.69
C CYS A 264 -1.94 2.64 16.69
N ASP A 265 -1.24 3.70 16.32
CA ASP A 265 -1.56 4.53 15.17
C ASP A 265 -0.71 4.10 13.97
N PHE A 266 -1.30 4.07 12.78
CA PHE A 266 -0.65 3.69 11.53
C PHE A 266 -0.87 4.77 10.47
N LEU A 267 0.22 5.13 9.78
CA LEU A 267 0.22 5.98 8.60
C LEU A 267 1.08 5.31 7.53
N ILE A 268 0.45 4.93 6.43
CA ILE A 268 1.11 4.15 5.39
C ILE A 268 0.92 4.85 4.05
N LYS A 269 2.02 5.11 3.35
CA LYS A 269 2.01 5.38 1.91
C LYS A 269 2.39 4.09 1.19
N GLN A 270 1.65 3.72 0.16
CA GLN A 270 1.97 2.59 -0.71
C GLN A 270 1.69 2.96 -2.15
N HIS A 271 2.60 2.66 -3.07
CA HIS A 271 2.26 2.67 -4.49
C HIS A 271 1.51 1.39 -4.90
N GLN A 272 0.28 1.54 -5.40
CA GLN A 272 -0.60 0.46 -5.80
C GLN A 272 -1.48 0.86 -7.00
N GLY A 273 -0.88 0.97 -8.18
CA GLY A 273 -1.60 1.21 -9.43
C GLY A 273 -2.31 -0.04 -9.96
N SER A 274 -3.58 0.11 -10.35
CA SER A 274 -4.45 -1.01 -10.77
C SER A 274 -4.81 -1.02 -12.27
N TRP A 275 -4.11 -0.21 -13.06
CA TRP A 275 -4.50 0.09 -14.45
C TRP A 275 -3.54 -0.43 -15.54
N SER A 276 -2.26 -0.65 -15.22
CA SER A 276 -1.21 -1.08 -16.17
C SER A 276 -0.81 -2.55 -15.98
N PRO A 277 0.02 -3.20 -16.81
CA PRO A 277 0.52 -4.55 -16.50
C PRO A 277 1.63 -4.56 -15.42
N ASP A 278 1.99 -3.42 -14.83
CA ASP A 278 3.17 -3.28 -13.97
C ASP A 278 3.21 -4.31 -12.83
N ALA A 279 2.14 -4.38 -12.05
CA ALA A 279 2.08 -5.27 -10.89
C ALA A 279 1.79 -6.74 -11.25
N THR A 280 1.68 -7.11 -12.53
CA THR A 280 1.64 -8.54 -12.91
C THR A 280 3.03 -9.17 -12.87
N SER A 281 4.11 -8.36 -12.95
CA SER A 281 5.50 -8.83 -12.98
C SER A 281 6.37 -8.17 -11.93
N ASN A 282 6.24 -6.87 -11.70
CA ASN A 282 7.06 -6.13 -10.73
C ASN A 282 6.50 -6.28 -9.31
N ASN A 283 7.25 -6.97 -8.44
CA ASN A 283 6.83 -7.20 -7.05
C ASN A 283 7.19 -6.05 -6.10
N ALA A 284 8.17 -5.22 -6.46
CA ALA A 284 8.68 -4.18 -5.60
C ALA A 284 8.01 -2.83 -5.87
N HIS A 285 7.46 -2.24 -4.82
CA HIS A 285 6.73 -0.97 -4.88
C HIS A 285 7.04 -0.10 -3.67
N GLU A 286 7.13 1.21 -3.85
CA GLU A 286 7.51 2.10 -2.76
C GLU A 286 6.44 2.14 -1.67
N ALA A 287 6.89 1.88 -0.44
CA ALA A 287 6.13 2.05 0.77
C ALA A 287 6.85 2.98 1.74
N ILE A 288 6.07 3.82 2.41
CA ILE A 288 6.47 4.47 3.66
C ILE A 288 5.51 3.93 4.71
N TYR A 289 6.02 3.12 5.63
CA TYR A 289 5.26 2.52 6.70
C TYR A 289 5.64 3.17 8.02
N ALA A 290 4.67 3.80 8.68
CA ALA A 290 4.85 4.35 10.01
C ALA A 290 3.83 3.77 10.99
N SER A 291 4.32 3.34 12.15
CA SER A 291 3.49 2.91 13.28
C SER A 291 4.02 3.43 14.60
N ARG A 292 3.11 3.77 15.51
CA ARG A 292 3.46 4.17 16.88
C ARG A 292 2.48 3.55 17.85
N CYS A 293 3.00 2.79 18.80
CA CYS A 293 2.20 2.00 19.74
C CYS A 293 2.33 2.49 21.18
N SER A 294 1.28 2.29 21.97
CA SER A 294 1.23 2.65 23.38
C SER A 294 2.21 1.84 24.25
N ASP A 295 2.71 0.71 23.75
CA ASP A 295 3.69 -0.14 24.43
C ASP A 295 5.15 0.32 24.20
N GLY A 296 5.34 1.42 23.46
CA GLY A 296 6.65 1.99 23.12
C GLY A 296 7.21 1.56 21.76
N THR A 297 6.52 0.68 21.02
CA THR A 297 6.96 0.28 19.68
C THR A 297 6.80 1.43 18.70
N GLU A 298 7.86 1.76 17.95
CA GLU A 298 7.81 2.77 16.89
C GLU A 298 8.52 2.25 15.64
N ILE A 299 7.89 2.45 14.48
CA ILE A 299 8.47 2.16 13.16
C ILE A 299 8.24 3.39 12.29
N ILE A 300 9.29 3.90 11.63
CA ILE A 300 9.19 4.64 10.37
C ILE A 300 10.15 3.98 9.41
N SER A 301 9.60 3.40 8.35
CA SER A 301 10.37 2.73 7.33
C SER A 301 9.99 3.21 5.94
N THR A 302 11.01 3.49 5.11
CA THR A 302 10.81 3.76 3.68
C THR A 302 11.60 2.73 2.88
N THR A 303 10.90 1.95 2.04
CA THR A 303 11.48 0.86 1.26
C THR A 303 10.72 0.63 -0.05
N LEU A 304 11.33 -0.11 -0.98
CA LEU A 304 10.63 -0.82 -2.03
C LEU A 304 10.11 -2.15 -1.46
N SER A 305 8.89 -2.10 -0.93
CA SER A 305 8.19 -3.26 -0.37
C SER A 305 7.89 -4.29 -1.44
N LYS A 306 8.17 -5.56 -1.14
CA LYS A 306 8.09 -6.67 -2.10
C LYS A 306 6.87 -7.53 -1.82
N PHE A 307 5.94 -7.57 -2.76
CA PHE A 307 4.70 -8.34 -2.69
C PHE A 307 4.85 -9.69 -3.41
N GLY A 308 5.47 -10.65 -2.75
CA GLY A 308 5.84 -11.94 -3.36
C GLY A 308 7.09 -11.85 -4.24
N ASN A 309 7.26 -12.81 -5.15
CA ASN A 309 8.38 -12.82 -6.08
C ASN A 309 8.07 -12.01 -7.35
N SER A 310 9.13 -11.50 -7.99
CA SER A 310 9.04 -10.90 -9.32
C SER A 310 8.68 -11.97 -10.37
N ASN A 311 8.09 -11.55 -11.49
CA ASN A 311 7.68 -12.43 -12.59
C ASN A 311 6.65 -13.51 -12.20
N GLU A 312 5.88 -13.28 -11.15
CA GLU A 312 4.73 -14.09 -10.82
C GLU A 312 3.67 -13.29 -10.05
N PHE A 313 2.43 -13.75 -10.15
CA PHE A 313 1.37 -13.40 -9.21
C PHE A 313 0.54 -14.66 -8.96
N HIS A 314 -0.47 -14.58 -8.11
CA HIS A 314 -1.37 -15.68 -7.81
C HIS A 314 -2.79 -15.31 -8.22
N LYS A 315 -3.54 -16.29 -8.73
CA LYS A 315 -4.96 -16.09 -9.02
C LYS A 315 -5.71 -15.69 -7.76
N ASN A 316 -6.65 -14.76 -7.90
CA ASN A 316 -7.54 -14.38 -6.79
C ASN A 316 -8.64 -15.42 -6.52
N CYS A 317 -8.88 -16.36 -7.45
CA CYS A 317 -9.81 -17.47 -7.30
C CYS A 317 -9.07 -18.82 -7.18
N GLY A 318 -9.72 -19.81 -6.56
CA GLY A 318 -9.22 -21.17 -6.44
C GLY A 318 -8.07 -21.35 -5.42
N VAL A 319 -7.30 -22.43 -5.59
CA VAL A 319 -6.21 -22.83 -4.66
C VAL A 319 -4.95 -22.02 -4.97
N ASN A 320 -4.91 -20.75 -4.55
CA ASN A 320 -3.74 -19.85 -4.57
C ASN A 320 -2.75 -20.11 -5.73
N GLU A 321 -3.26 -20.27 -6.95
CA GLU A 321 -2.52 -20.84 -8.08
C GLU A 321 -1.57 -19.78 -8.64
N ARG A 322 -0.29 -20.14 -8.78
CA ARG A 322 0.71 -19.23 -9.33
C ARG A 322 0.55 -19.07 -10.84
N VAL A 323 0.55 -17.83 -11.30
CA VAL A 323 0.67 -17.43 -12.71
C VAL A 323 2.06 -16.85 -12.95
N GLY A 324 2.83 -17.49 -13.83
CA GLY A 324 4.14 -16.98 -14.26
C GLY A 324 3.99 -15.82 -15.23
N THR A 325 4.82 -14.80 -15.07
CA THR A 325 4.92 -13.62 -15.93
C THR A 325 6.39 -13.35 -16.28
N LEU A 326 6.68 -12.23 -16.93
CA LEU A 326 8.03 -11.91 -17.40
C LEU A 326 8.34 -10.41 -17.33
N GLY A 327 9.63 -10.08 -17.50
CA GLY A 327 10.13 -8.72 -17.71
C GLY A 327 10.78 -8.06 -16.49
N SER A 328 10.53 -8.55 -15.28
CA SER A 328 11.10 -7.97 -14.06
C SER A 328 12.46 -8.56 -13.72
N LYS A 329 13.38 -7.71 -13.25
CA LYS A 329 14.70 -8.11 -12.71
C LYS A 329 14.82 -7.82 -11.20
N LEU A 330 13.69 -7.55 -10.55
CA LEU A 330 13.64 -7.19 -9.14
C LEU A 330 13.89 -8.41 -8.26
N PRO A 331 14.49 -8.22 -7.07
CA PRO A 331 14.78 -9.31 -6.15
C PRO A 331 13.51 -9.97 -5.63
N ALA A 332 13.63 -11.23 -5.20
CA ALA A 332 12.56 -11.96 -4.55
C ALA A 332 12.13 -11.29 -3.22
N GLY A 333 10.84 -11.42 -2.91
CA GLY A 333 10.27 -11.00 -1.63
C GLY A 333 10.65 -11.93 -0.48
N TYR A 334 10.31 -11.56 0.74
CA TYR A 334 10.49 -12.41 1.93
C TYR A 334 9.32 -13.36 2.17
N GLY A 335 8.35 -13.37 1.26
CA GLY A 335 7.00 -13.89 1.42
C GLY A 335 6.01 -12.93 0.76
N GLY A 336 4.76 -12.94 1.23
CA GLY A 336 3.69 -12.16 0.63
C GLY A 336 3.25 -12.68 -0.74
N SER A 337 2.30 -12.00 -1.36
CA SER A 337 1.82 -12.34 -2.71
C SER A 337 1.01 -11.20 -3.32
N ARG A 338 0.92 -11.20 -4.65
CA ARG A 338 -0.06 -10.41 -5.39
C ARG A 338 -1.16 -11.35 -5.84
N LEU A 339 -2.37 -11.19 -5.30
CA LEU A 339 -3.56 -11.89 -5.76
C LEU A 339 -4.23 -11.01 -6.81
N ILE A 340 -4.11 -11.36 -8.08
CA ILE A 340 -4.64 -10.56 -9.20
C ILE A 340 -5.69 -11.40 -9.94
N PRO A 341 -6.85 -10.81 -10.29
CA PRO A 341 -7.82 -11.47 -11.16
C PRO A 341 -7.19 -11.81 -12.51
N ASP A 342 -7.33 -13.06 -12.95
CA ASP A 342 -7.02 -13.46 -14.32
C ASP A 342 -8.29 -13.71 -15.14
N ALA A 343 -8.15 -13.82 -16.45
CA ALA A 343 -9.28 -14.04 -17.36
C ALA A 343 -10.12 -15.28 -16.99
N SER A 344 -9.51 -16.32 -16.42
CA SER A 344 -10.24 -17.53 -16.01
C SER A 344 -11.09 -17.29 -14.77
N CYS A 345 -10.55 -16.60 -13.75
CA CYS A 345 -11.28 -16.17 -12.57
C CYS A 345 -12.41 -15.20 -12.92
N VAL A 346 -12.14 -14.26 -13.82
CA VAL A 346 -13.13 -13.29 -14.30
C VAL A 346 -14.26 -14.00 -15.03
N GLN A 347 -13.96 -14.95 -15.92
CA GLN A 347 -14.99 -15.72 -16.61
C GLN A 347 -15.85 -16.51 -15.61
N GLN A 348 -15.23 -17.13 -14.61
CA GLN A 348 -15.93 -17.96 -13.63
C GLN A 348 -16.78 -17.15 -12.65
N HIS A 349 -16.31 -15.99 -12.22
CA HIS A 349 -16.87 -15.29 -11.05
C HIS A 349 -17.34 -13.87 -11.32
N ALA A 350 -17.04 -13.27 -12.48
CA ALA A 350 -17.44 -11.89 -12.80
C ALA A 350 -18.37 -11.81 -14.03
N THR A 351 -18.72 -12.94 -14.66
CA THR A 351 -19.64 -12.99 -15.81
C THR A 351 -20.80 -13.96 -15.59
N GLY A 352 -21.88 -13.85 -16.37
CA GLY A 352 -23.05 -14.72 -16.23
C GLY A 352 -23.89 -14.45 -14.98
N THR A 353 -24.74 -15.42 -14.59
CA THR A 353 -25.73 -15.27 -13.50
C THR A 353 -25.12 -15.34 -12.10
N GLU A 354 -23.93 -15.93 -11.95
CA GLU A 354 -23.19 -16.03 -10.68
C GLU A 354 -22.15 -14.90 -10.53
N ALA A 355 -22.26 -13.84 -11.33
CA ALA A 355 -21.31 -12.74 -11.34
C ALA A 355 -21.24 -12.05 -9.96
N SER A 356 -20.02 -11.77 -9.53
CA SER A 356 -19.66 -11.20 -8.23
C SER A 356 -18.47 -10.28 -8.40
N LEU A 357 -18.54 -9.09 -7.79
CA LEU A 357 -17.41 -8.16 -7.75
C LEU A 357 -16.18 -8.77 -7.06
N TRP A 358 -16.36 -9.79 -6.20
CA TRP A 358 -15.25 -10.50 -5.58
C TRP A 358 -14.39 -11.27 -6.59
N GLY A 359 -14.94 -11.62 -7.77
CA GLY A 359 -14.15 -12.15 -8.89
C GLY A 359 -13.12 -11.14 -9.43
N MET A 360 -13.30 -9.85 -9.14
CA MET A 360 -12.38 -8.77 -9.53
C MET A 360 -11.50 -8.29 -8.39
N TYR A 361 -11.64 -8.82 -7.17
CA TYR A 361 -10.89 -8.31 -6.04
C TYR A 361 -9.40 -8.61 -6.20
N GLU A 362 -8.58 -7.55 -6.18
CA GLU A 362 -7.12 -7.62 -6.20
C GLU A 362 -6.61 -7.40 -4.77
N LEU A 363 -5.67 -8.23 -4.29
CA LEU A 363 -5.13 -8.15 -2.94
C LEU A 363 -3.61 -8.31 -2.95
N TRP A 364 -2.91 -7.31 -2.43
CA TRP A 364 -1.47 -7.29 -2.34
C TRP A 364 -1.07 -7.53 -0.89
N LYS A 365 -0.46 -8.68 -0.61
CA LYS A 365 -0.02 -9.08 0.72
C LYS A 365 1.46 -8.76 0.88
N GLY A 366 1.78 -7.79 1.72
CA GLY A 366 3.16 -7.46 2.07
C GLY A 366 3.79 -8.55 2.94
N GLU A 367 5.12 -8.53 2.99
CA GLU A 367 5.97 -9.23 3.97
C GLU A 367 7.30 -8.46 3.97
N ASN A 368 7.44 -7.51 4.91
CA ASN A 368 8.56 -6.57 4.91
C ASN A 368 9.44 -6.78 6.13
N LYS A 369 10.73 -6.94 5.89
CA LYS A 369 11.74 -7.12 6.92
C LYS A 369 12.80 -6.04 6.77
N ILE A 370 13.18 -5.44 7.88
CA ILE A 370 14.41 -4.64 7.97
C ILE A 370 15.50 -5.51 8.56
N THR A 371 16.66 -5.60 7.90
CA THR A 371 17.76 -6.46 8.37
C THR A 371 19.07 -5.71 8.51
N ASP A 372 19.90 -6.12 9.47
CA ASP A 372 21.29 -5.65 9.58
C ASP A 372 22.21 -6.29 8.53
N THR A 373 23.50 -5.97 8.57
CA THR A 373 24.53 -6.53 7.67
C THR A 373 24.77 -8.03 7.87
N ALA A 374 24.36 -8.61 9.00
CA ALA A 374 24.45 -10.04 9.28
C ALA A 374 23.17 -10.79 8.89
N GLY A 375 22.14 -10.08 8.43
CA GLY A 375 20.84 -10.65 8.06
C GLY A 375 19.90 -10.86 9.24
N ASN A 376 20.22 -10.35 10.43
CA ASN A 376 19.29 -10.40 11.56
C ASN A 376 18.11 -9.48 11.29
N VAL A 377 16.89 -9.95 11.57
CA VAL A 377 15.68 -9.13 11.43
C VAL A 377 15.59 -8.13 12.58
N LEU A 378 15.58 -6.86 12.23
CA LEU A 378 15.44 -5.71 13.14
C LEU A 378 13.99 -5.25 13.28
N ALA A 379 13.20 -5.38 12.22
CA ALA A 379 11.76 -5.14 12.26
C ALA A 379 11.03 -6.00 11.22
N HIS A 380 9.77 -6.33 11.52
CA HIS A 380 8.88 -7.07 10.63
C HIS A 380 7.47 -6.46 10.64
N PHE A 381 6.98 -6.11 9.46
CA PHE A 381 5.63 -5.61 9.23
C PHE A 381 5.09 -6.07 7.87
N ASP A 382 3.80 -6.36 7.76
CA ASP A 382 3.20 -6.99 6.59
C ASP A 382 1.79 -6.43 6.28
N PRO A 383 1.65 -5.12 6.03
CA PRO A 383 0.35 -4.56 5.62
C PRO A 383 -0.11 -5.16 4.29
N TRP A 384 -1.42 -5.36 4.14
CA TRP A 384 -2.02 -5.81 2.88
C TRP A 384 -2.95 -4.74 2.32
N PHE A 385 -3.11 -4.70 1.01
CA PHE A 385 -3.87 -3.67 0.31
C PHE A 385 -4.82 -4.28 -0.72
N GLY A 386 -6.11 -4.05 -0.54
CA GLY A 386 -7.19 -4.54 -1.39
C GLY A 386 -7.71 -3.47 -2.34
N ILE A 387 -8.05 -3.88 -3.57
CA ILE A 387 -8.75 -3.05 -4.56
C ILE A 387 -9.98 -3.83 -5.01
N ARG A 388 -11.16 -3.24 -4.81
CA ARG A 388 -12.44 -3.90 -5.12
C ARG A 388 -12.91 -3.66 -6.55
N ASN A 389 -12.49 -2.56 -7.18
CA ASN A 389 -12.88 -2.18 -8.52
C ASN A 389 -11.66 -1.88 -9.42
N PRO A 390 -10.66 -2.78 -9.54
CA PRO A 390 -9.46 -2.51 -10.31
C PRO A 390 -9.80 -2.24 -11.79
N SER A 391 -8.99 -1.42 -12.46
CA SER A 391 -9.19 -1.08 -13.88
C SER A 391 -8.61 -2.11 -14.86
N ARG A 392 -8.16 -3.27 -14.35
CA ARG A 392 -7.54 -4.35 -15.13
C ARG A 392 -7.86 -5.72 -14.56
N TYR A 393 -7.71 -6.73 -15.41
CA TYR A 393 -7.41 -8.11 -15.02
C TYR A 393 -6.33 -8.67 -15.95
N TYR A 394 -5.59 -9.68 -15.49
CA TYR A 394 -4.57 -10.33 -16.32
C TYR A 394 -5.21 -11.18 -17.41
N ASP A 395 -4.73 -11.03 -18.64
CA ASP A 395 -5.23 -11.76 -19.80
C ASP A 395 -4.07 -12.38 -20.57
N ALA A 396 -3.83 -13.66 -20.31
CA ALA A 396 -2.75 -14.41 -20.95
C ALA A 396 -2.89 -14.47 -22.48
N ALA A 397 -4.10 -14.38 -23.03
CA ALA A 397 -4.32 -14.39 -24.47
C ALA A 397 -3.82 -13.10 -25.14
N LYS A 398 -3.61 -12.03 -24.36
CA LYS A 398 -3.02 -10.76 -24.80
C LYS A 398 -1.55 -10.62 -24.42
N SER A 399 -0.95 -11.62 -23.78
CA SER A 399 0.48 -11.64 -23.51
C SER A 399 1.27 -11.95 -24.78
N THR A 400 2.47 -11.40 -24.87
CA THR A 400 3.46 -11.75 -25.90
C THR A 400 4.69 -12.37 -25.24
N GLU A 401 5.70 -12.75 -26.04
CA GLU A 401 6.99 -13.22 -25.51
C GLU A 401 7.71 -12.16 -24.65
N THR A 402 7.35 -10.88 -24.81
CA THR A 402 8.04 -9.75 -24.17
C THR A 402 7.12 -8.82 -23.37
N SER A 403 5.81 -9.12 -23.30
CA SER A 403 4.86 -8.31 -22.55
C SER A 403 3.78 -9.16 -21.87
N ASN A 404 3.34 -8.70 -20.70
CA ASN A 404 2.21 -9.29 -19.98
C ASN A 404 0.91 -8.62 -20.44
N GLY A 405 -0.08 -9.42 -20.84
CA GLY A 405 -1.37 -8.96 -21.33
C GLY A 405 -2.34 -8.61 -20.21
N ILE A 406 -3.15 -7.58 -20.43
CA ILE A 406 -4.27 -7.21 -19.57
C ILE A 406 -5.53 -6.95 -20.41
N SER A 407 -6.68 -7.06 -19.75
CA SER A 407 -7.98 -6.70 -20.30
C SER A 407 -8.74 -5.78 -19.33
N ARG A 408 -9.79 -5.12 -19.83
CA ARG A 408 -10.54 -4.10 -19.08
C ARG A 408 -11.83 -4.67 -18.52
N PRO A 409 -12.09 -4.56 -17.21
CA PRO A 409 -13.31 -5.08 -16.62
C PRO A 409 -14.57 -4.41 -17.17
N VAL A 410 -14.51 -3.12 -17.55
CA VAL A 410 -15.66 -2.40 -18.10
C VAL A 410 -16.20 -3.06 -19.38
N ASP A 411 -15.33 -3.64 -20.20
CA ASP A 411 -15.70 -4.31 -21.46
C ASP A 411 -16.64 -5.50 -21.24
N LEU A 412 -16.60 -6.10 -20.04
CA LEU A 412 -17.48 -7.22 -19.68
C LEU A 412 -18.95 -6.82 -19.59
N ALA A 413 -19.29 -5.52 -19.64
CA ALA A 413 -20.69 -5.06 -19.68
C ALA A 413 -21.39 -5.37 -21.01
N TRP A 414 -20.64 -5.55 -22.11
CA TRP A 414 -21.20 -5.68 -23.48
C TRP A 414 -20.75 -6.93 -24.26
N GLY A 415 -19.85 -7.75 -23.70
CA GLY A 415 -19.32 -8.94 -24.37
C GLY A 415 -20.37 -10.05 -24.62
N ASN A 416 -19.94 -11.13 -25.28
CA ASN A 416 -20.80 -12.29 -25.61
C ASN A 416 -21.39 -13.00 -24.38
N ASN A 417 -20.73 -12.89 -23.23
CA ASN A 417 -21.23 -13.35 -21.93
C ASN A 417 -21.14 -12.17 -20.95
N PRO A 418 -22.07 -11.21 -21.03
CA PRO A 418 -21.94 -9.98 -20.28
C PRO A 418 -22.09 -10.27 -18.78
N ALA A 419 -21.41 -9.47 -17.96
CA ALA A 419 -21.58 -9.49 -16.52
C ALA A 419 -23.00 -9.04 -16.15
N ALA A 420 -23.74 -9.92 -15.45
CA ALA A 420 -25.14 -9.68 -15.11
C ALA A 420 -25.34 -9.04 -13.72
N ALA A 421 -24.26 -8.72 -13.01
CA ALA A 421 -24.29 -8.19 -11.65
C ALA A 421 -23.71 -6.77 -11.56
N PHE A 422 -23.91 -6.15 -10.40
CA PHE A 422 -23.22 -4.90 -10.04
C PHE A 422 -21.69 -5.11 -10.03
N PRO A 423 -20.88 -4.15 -10.49
CA PRO A 423 -21.26 -2.82 -10.99
C PRO A 423 -21.53 -2.74 -12.50
N TRP A 424 -21.31 -3.79 -13.29
CA TRP A 424 -21.51 -3.73 -14.75
C TRP A 424 -22.93 -3.35 -15.17
N THR A 425 -23.95 -3.73 -14.37
CA THR A 425 -25.34 -3.34 -14.64
C THR A 425 -25.61 -1.85 -14.55
N THR A 426 -24.70 -1.04 -13.99
CA THR A 426 -24.83 0.44 -13.98
C THR A 426 -24.43 1.08 -15.30
N VAL A 427 -23.69 0.37 -16.16
CA VAL A 427 -23.17 0.88 -17.44
C VAL A 427 -23.62 0.07 -18.65
N LYS A 428 -24.29 -1.06 -18.46
CA LYS A 428 -24.76 -1.95 -19.56
C LYS A 428 -25.57 -1.25 -20.67
N ASP A 429 -26.29 -0.17 -20.34
CA ASP A 429 -27.14 0.55 -21.28
C ASP A 429 -26.39 1.70 -21.99
N ALA A 430 -25.15 1.98 -21.59
CA ALA A 430 -24.27 2.91 -22.30
C ALA A 430 -23.72 2.25 -23.57
N ALA A 431 -23.43 3.05 -24.60
CA ALA A 431 -22.72 2.57 -25.78
C ALA A 431 -21.23 2.51 -25.46
N GLY A 432 -20.68 1.31 -25.27
CA GLY A 432 -19.24 1.00 -25.15
C GLY A 432 -18.38 2.12 -24.55
N LEU A 433 -18.17 2.08 -23.23
CA LEU A 433 -17.33 3.07 -22.54
C LEU A 433 -15.85 2.81 -22.79
N ASP A 434 -15.09 3.89 -22.96
CA ASP A 434 -13.64 3.83 -22.81
C ASP A 434 -13.29 3.50 -21.35
N TRP A 435 -12.20 2.75 -21.12
CA TRP A 435 -11.81 2.35 -19.76
C TRP A 435 -11.36 3.52 -18.88
N GLN A 436 -10.95 4.64 -19.48
CA GLN A 436 -10.62 5.89 -18.78
C GLN A 436 -11.86 6.76 -18.57
N ASP A 437 -13.02 6.39 -19.11
CA ASP A 437 -14.22 7.20 -18.97
C ASP A 437 -14.65 7.27 -17.49
N PRO A 438 -14.90 8.47 -16.91
CA PRO A 438 -15.36 8.61 -15.54
C PRO A 438 -16.70 7.92 -15.24
N ALA A 439 -17.46 7.51 -16.25
CA ALA A 439 -18.64 6.68 -16.07
C ALA A 439 -18.31 5.19 -15.81
N SER A 440 -17.08 4.74 -16.07
CA SER A 440 -16.61 3.40 -15.76
C SER A 440 -16.60 3.19 -14.24
N PRO A 441 -17.20 2.11 -13.70
CA PRO A 441 -17.13 1.83 -12.27
C PRO A 441 -15.79 1.21 -11.84
N PHE A 442 -14.85 1.03 -12.76
CA PHE A 442 -13.57 0.36 -12.57
C PHE A 442 -12.41 1.36 -12.63
N ASP A 443 -12.33 2.22 -11.63
CA ASP A 443 -11.34 3.28 -11.47
C ASP A 443 -10.25 2.96 -10.42
N GLY A 444 -10.32 1.80 -9.77
CA GLY A 444 -9.37 1.39 -8.74
C GLY A 444 -9.46 2.19 -7.42
N ALA A 445 -10.47 3.03 -7.20
CA ALA A 445 -10.56 3.91 -6.04
C ALA A 445 -11.28 3.28 -4.82
N GLN A 446 -11.90 2.10 -4.97
CA GLN A 446 -12.50 1.36 -3.85
C GLN A 446 -11.47 0.48 -3.19
N ARG A 447 -10.80 1.04 -2.18
CA ARG A 447 -9.66 0.41 -1.52
C ARG A 447 -10.00 -0.02 -0.10
N ASP A 448 -9.29 -1.03 0.38
CA ASP A 448 -9.24 -1.41 1.78
C ASP A 448 -7.82 -1.86 2.12
N PHE A 449 -7.52 -1.97 3.41
CA PHE A 449 -6.21 -2.42 3.84
C PHE A 449 -6.30 -3.27 5.09
N TYR A 450 -5.23 -4.00 5.34
CA TYR A 450 -5.11 -4.92 6.45
C TYR A 450 -3.84 -4.62 7.21
N LEU A 451 -3.96 -4.66 8.53
CA LEU A 451 -2.82 -4.59 9.44
C LEU A 451 -2.66 -5.96 10.09
N ASN A 452 -1.42 -6.44 10.13
CA ASN A 452 -1.08 -7.72 10.73
C ASN A 452 0.16 -7.55 11.62
N GLN A 453 1.28 -8.20 11.32
CA GLN A 453 2.54 -8.08 12.05
C GLN A 453 3.03 -6.63 12.11
N ASN A 454 3.56 -6.26 13.27
CA ASN A 454 4.15 -4.95 13.54
C ASN A 454 5.12 -5.07 14.70
N SER A 455 6.31 -5.61 14.45
CA SER A 455 7.28 -5.97 15.49
C SER A 455 8.65 -5.34 15.22
N VAL A 456 9.36 -5.00 16.30
CA VAL A 456 10.74 -4.53 16.27
C VAL A 456 11.55 -5.41 17.22
N SER A 457 12.71 -5.86 16.77
CA SER A 457 13.63 -6.67 17.57
C SER A 457 14.31 -5.83 18.64
N SER A 458 14.65 -6.45 19.77
CA SER A 458 15.49 -5.85 20.81
C SER A 458 16.91 -5.55 20.36
N LEU A 459 17.33 -6.08 19.20
CA LEU A 459 18.60 -5.74 18.54
C LEU A 459 18.58 -4.36 17.87
N SER A 460 17.40 -3.77 17.65
CA SER A 460 17.30 -2.43 17.08
C SER A 460 17.82 -1.36 18.04
N THR A 461 18.44 -0.32 17.47
CA THR A 461 19.08 0.77 18.23
C THR A 461 18.42 2.13 18.01
N GLY A 462 17.22 2.16 17.43
CA GLY A 462 16.53 3.39 17.03
C GLY A 462 16.78 3.69 15.56
N THR A 463 17.66 4.65 15.26
CA THR A 463 17.94 5.07 13.89
C THR A 463 19.04 4.23 13.25
N LEU A 464 18.80 3.78 12.01
CA LEU A 464 19.79 3.12 11.16
C LEU A 464 19.57 3.48 9.68
N PHE A 465 20.46 3.05 8.80
CA PHE A 465 20.41 3.26 7.37
C PHE A 465 20.46 1.93 6.64
N THR A 466 19.53 1.69 5.72
CA THR A 466 19.44 0.46 4.93
C THR A 466 19.55 0.76 3.46
N ASP A 467 19.75 -0.26 2.64
CA ASP A 467 19.51 -0.13 1.20
C ASP A 467 17.99 0.13 0.93
N PRO A 468 17.62 0.47 -0.32
CA PRO A 468 16.23 0.74 -0.67
C PRO A 468 15.25 -0.42 -0.48
N TYR A 469 15.74 -1.65 -0.30
CA TYR A 469 14.91 -2.83 -0.05
C TYR A 469 14.82 -3.17 1.45
N GLY A 470 15.38 -2.34 2.33
CA GLY A 470 15.37 -2.53 3.78
C GLY A 470 16.48 -3.45 4.31
N THR A 471 17.48 -3.77 3.50
CA THR A 471 18.56 -4.69 3.89
C THR A 471 19.87 -3.96 4.17
N ASN A 472 20.89 -4.68 4.63
CA ASN A 472 22.23 -4.14 4.88
C ASN A 472 22.23 -2.96 5.88
N GLY A 473 21.42 -3.06 6.94
CA GLY A 473 21.25 -2.03 7.96
C GLY A 473 22.54 -1.69 8.71
N GLN A 474 22.88 -0.40 8.75
CA GLN A 474 24.09 0.15 9.37
C GLN A 474 23.78 1.41 10.19
N LEU A 475 24.60 1.74 11.18
CA LEU A 475 24.42 2.95 12.01
C LEU A 475 24.89 4.23 11.31
N THR A 476 25.67 4.10 10.24
CA THR A 476 26.19 5.22 9.46
C THR A 476 25.57 5.21 8.07
N GLU A 477 25.24 6.40 7.58
CA GLU A 477 24.75 6.59 6.22
C GLU A 477 25.77 6.08 5.18
N PHE A 478 25.26 5.53 4.09
CA PHE A 478 26.05 5.16 2.91
C PHE A 478 25.32 5.57 1.62
N THR A 479 26.02 5.52 0.48
CA THR A 479 25.49 5.97 -0.82
C THR A 479 24.18 5.26 -1.18
N GLY A 480 23.11 6.04 -1.34
CA GLY A 480 21.77 5.54 -1.67
C GLY A 480 21.06 4.82 -0.51
N SER A 481 21.57 4.95 0.71
CA SER A 481 20.90 4.42 1.89
C SER A 481 19.67 5.25 2.26
N ILE A 482 18.72 4.60 2.94
CA ILE A 482 17.51 5.24 3.46
C ILE A 482 17.51 5.11 4.98
N ARG A 483 17.31 6.24 5.65
CA ARG A 483 17.18 6.32 7.11
C ARG A 483 15.89 5.60 7.57
N GLN A 484 16.02 4.68 8.52
CA GLN A 484 14.92 3.97 9.19
C GLN A 484 14.88 4.35 10.68
N HIS A 485 13.69 4.38 11.28
CA HIS A 485 13.47 4.57 12.72
C HIS A 485 12.76 3.36 13.30
N LEU A 486 13.43 2.63 14.19
CA LEU A 486 12.97 1.36 14.74
C LEU A 486 13.18 1.32 16.26
N VAL A 487 12.12 1.46 17.03
CA VAL A 487 12.15 1.39 18.51
C VAL A 487 11.35 0.18 18.96
N ASN A 488 11.98 -0.69 19.76
CA ASN A 488 11.33 -1.86 20.33
C ASN A 488 10.46 -1.47 21.53
N GLY A 489 9.20 -1.92 21.52
CA GLY A 489 8.29 -1.82 22.65
C GLY A 489 8.37 -3.04 23.57
N THR A 490 7.28 -3.26 24.31
CA THR A 490 7.23 -4.29 25.37
C THR A 490 6.35 -5.49 25.04
N ALA A 491 5.47 -5.41 24.03
CA ALA A 491 4.43 -6.41 23.78
C ALA A 491 4.23 -6.76 22.30
N THR A 492 4.70 -5.96 21.35
CA THR A 492 4.53 -6.20 19.90
C THR A 492 5.33 -7.37 19.30
N ALA A 493 6.02 -8.17 20.12
CA ALA A 493 6.65 -9.42 19.68
C ALA A 493 5.64 -10.57 19.48
N ALA A 494 4.37 -10.39 19.85
CA ALA A 494 3.32 -11.38 19.62
C ALA A 494 2.94 -11.48 18.15
N THR A 495 2.60 -12.70 17.69
CA THR A 495 1.99 -12.89 16.37
C THR A 495 0.60 -12.27 16.36
N LEU A 496 0.43 -11.23 15.55
CA LEU A 496 -0.83 -10.50 15.43
C LEU A 496 -1.83 -11.22 14.52
N ALA A 497 -3.13 -10.98 14.75
CA ALA A 497 -4.18 -11.33 13.81
C ALA A 497 -4.32 -10.23 12.75
N THR A 498 -4.65 -10.65 11.53
CA THR A 498 -4.99 -9.73 10.44
C THR A 498 -6.30 -9.00 10.73
N GLN A 499 -6.26 -7.67 10.79
CA GLN A 499 -7.42 -6.79 10.97
C GLN A 499 -7.67 -6.00 9.69
N LYS A 500 -8.92 -5.96 9.22
CA LYS A 500 -9.32 -5.25 7.98
C LYS A 500 -9.92 -3.88 8.30
N PHE A 501 -9.53 -2.87 7.52
CA PHE A 501 -9.98 -1.48 7.62
C PHE A 501 -10.56 -1.01 6.28
N ASP A 502 -11.31 0.09 6.29
CA ASP A 502 -11.78 0.80 5.09
C ASP A 502 -12.59 -0.04 4.09
N THR A 503 -13.31 -1.05 4.58
CA THR A 503 -14.17 -1.93 3.75
C THR A 503 -15.22 -1.18 2.91
N ALA A 504 -15.61 0.01 3.34
CA ALA A 504 -16.59 0.86 2.66
C ALA A 504 -15.98 2.12 2.02
N ALA A 505 -14.66 2.30 2.07
CA ALA A 505 -14.00 3.48 1.53
C ALA A 505 -14.06 3.50 0.00
N ASP A 506 -14.51 4.61 -0.56
CA ASP A 506 -14.54 4.87 -2.00
C ASP A 506 -13.96 6.26 -2.22
N PHE A 507 -12.68 6.29 -2.60
CA PHE A 507 -11.93 7.53 -2.79
C PHE A 507 -12.23 8.19 -4.14
N GLY A 508 -13.01 7.55 -5.02
CA GLY A 508 -13.40 8.06 -6.34
C GLY A 508 -14.84 8.59 -6.38
N LYS A 509 -15.58 8.45 -5.28
CA LYS A 509 -16.99 8.81 -5.25
C LYS A 509 -17.20 10.31 -5.45
N ASN A 510 -17.92 10.65 -6.52
CA ASN A 510 -18.40 12.00 -6.85
C ASN A 510 -17.30 13.06 -6.99
N ASN A 511 -16.06 12.67 -7.31
CA ASN A 511 -14.94 13.59 -7.44
C ASN A 511 -14.21 13.48 -8.79
N GLY A 512 -14.78 12.75 -9.75
CA GLY A 512 -14.27 12.66 -11.11
C GLY A 512 -13.02 11.79 -11.25
N VAL A 513 -12.71 10.94 -10.27
CA VAL A 513 -11.65 9.93 -10.42
C VAL A 513 -12.02 8.95 -11.53
N HIS A 514 -11.03 8.58 -12.33
CA HIS A 514 -11.13 7.60 -13.38
C HIS A 514 -9.79 6.91 -13.56
N ALA A 515 -9.73 5.86 -14.38
CA ALA A 515 -8.47 5.23 -14.69
C ALA A 515 -7.66 6.13 -15.66
N PRO A 516 -6.31 6.21 -15.58
CA PRO A 516 -5.42 5.48 -14.67
C PRO A 516 -5.45 6.00 -13.22
N ASN A 517 -5.60 5.08 -12.26
CA ASN A 517 -5.57 5.35 -10.82
C ASN A 517 -5.12 4.14 -9.97
#